data_AF-A0A1F5SF56-F1
#
_entry.id   AF-A0A1F5SF56-F1
#
_cell.length_a   1.000
_cell.length_b   1.000
_cell.length_c   1.000
_cell.angle_alpha   90.00
_cell.angle_beta   90.00
_cell.angle_gamma   90.00
#
_symmetry.space_group_name_H-M   'P 1'
#
loop_
_entity.id
_entity.type
_entity.pdbx_description
1 polymer ?
#
loop_
_entity_poly.entity_id
_entity_poly.type
_entity_poly.pdbx_seq_one_letter_code
_entity_poly.pdbx_strand_id
1 'polypeptide(L)'
;MFKKTAIASLLFMLSLTSFPSNARAETGRLSGRILLQVEENGEAWYVDQAGARTYLGGPGDALAVMRERGLGVSNRDLVNFNALAPKRLAGRILLAVEKEGQAYYVDPDSRRLFSLGRPEEALKIMRERGLGISNQDIKKIPIQKNEPGGQKWPAGPDSLAGIDLPAIERKAFAAVNEYRLSLGLAALLWDDRIAAVARAHSANMAAGRVSFGHDGFSERFGELSPLTGARAMAENVAYNSNAADPAKKALDQWINSEGHRRNILGDYTAAGIGLAREGSLYFFTQIFAR
;
A
#
# COMPACT_ATOMS: atom_id res chain seq x y z
N MET A 1 -40.57 47.86 -36.90
CA MET A 1 -41.38 46.95 -36.07
C MET A 1 -40.55 45.70 -35.78
N PHE A 2 -40.13 45.56 -34.53
CA PHE A 2 -39.46 44.46 -33.82
C PHE A 2 -38.62 43.40 -34.56
N LYS A 3 -37.30 43.54 -34.42
CA LYS A 3 -36.30 42.45 -34.43
C LYS A 3 -36.57 41.52 -33.25
N LYS A 4 -36.61 40.20 -33.45
CA LYS A 4 -36.53 39.20 -32.38
C LYS A 4 -35.17 38.52 -32.38
N THR A 5 -34.56 38.58 -31.21
CA THR A 5 -33.23 38.14 -30.81
C THR A 5 -33.13 36.62 -30.68
N ALA A 6 -31.89 36.14 -30.86
CA ALA A 6 -31.46 34.77 -30.71
C ALA A 6 -31.66 34.20 -29.30
N ILE A 7 -31.97 32.91 -29.21
CA ILE A 7 -31.65 32.06 -28.07
C ILE A 7 -31.00 30.81 -28.64
N ALA A 8 -29.67 30.78 -28.63
CA ALA A 8 -28.90 29.57 -28.88
C ALA A 8 -28.91 28.73 -27.60
N SER A 9 -29.74 27.68 -27.55
CA SER A 9 -29.68 26.69 -26.50
C SER A 9 -28.45 25.80 -26.73
N LEU A 10 -27.40 26.03 -25.94
CA LEU A 10 -26.23 25.17 -25.87
C LEU A 10 -26.63 23.87 -25.15
N LEU A 11 -27.00 22.85 -25.92
CA LEU A 11 -27.15 21.49 -25.40
C LEU A 11 -25.75 20.95 -25.06
N PHE A 12 -25.44 20.84 -23.77
CA PHE A 12 -24.27 20.12 -23.30
C PHE A 12 -24.53 18.62 -23.51
N MET A 13 -24.14 18.08 -24.66
CA MET A 13 -24.10 16.63 -24.88
C MET A 13 -23.06 16.06 -23.92
N LEU A 14 -23.54 15.50 -22.81
CA LEU A 14 -22.74 14.60 -21.97
C LEU A 14 -22.39 13.40 -22.86
N SER A 15 -21.15 13.35 -23.35
CA SER A 15 -20.64 12.17 -24.05
C SER A 15 -20.62 11.03 -23.04
N LEU A 16 -21.64 10.17 -23.07
CA LEU A 16 -21.51 8.83 -22.53
C LEU A 16 -20.42 8.16 -23.34
N THR A 17 -19.21 8.08 -22.76
CA THR A 17 -18.16 7.23 -23.28
C THR A 17 -18.66 5.79 -23.16
N SER A 18 -19.19 5.28 -24.27
CA SER A 18 -19.55 3.87 -24.41
C SER A 18 -18.28 3.03 -24.25
N PHE A 19 -18.10 2.44 -23.08
CA PHE A 19 -17.03 1.47 -22.86
C PHE A 19 -17.23 0.26 -23.78
N PRO A 20 -16.17 -0.27 -24.41
CA PRO A 20 -16.28 -1.42 -25.29
C PRO A 20 -16.88 -2.62 -24.52
N SER A 21 -17.91 -3.25 -25.10
CA SER A 21 -18.71 -4.34 -24.52
C SER A 21 -17.88 -5.51 -23.98
N ASN A 22 -16.72 -5.79 -24.58
CA ASN A 22 -15.82 -6.86 -24.17
C ASN A 22 -15.14 -6.59 -22.81
N ALA A 23 -14.80 -5.33 -22.49
CA ALA A 23 -14.23 -4.97 -21.19
C ALA A 23 -15.26 -5.12 -20.06
N ARG A 24 -16.55 -4.89 -20.36
CA ARG A 24 -17.65 -5.09 -19.40
C ARG A 24 -17.93 -6.57 -19.11
N ALA A 25 -17.74 -7.44 -20.10
CA ALA A 25 -17.88 -8.89 -19.95
C ALA A 25 -16.72 -9.52 -19.16
N GLU A 26 -15.48 -9.05 -19.36
CA GLU A 26 -14.34 -9.49 -18.55
C GLU A 26 -14.39 -8.96 -17.10
N THR A 27 -14.73 -7.68 -16.91
CA THR A 27 -14.86 -7.09 -15.55
C THR A 27 -15.96 -7.75 -14.72
N GLY A 28 -17.08 -8.16 -15.33
CA GLY A 28 -18.15 -8.87 -14.61
C GLY A 28 -17.73 -10.23 -14.02
N ARG A 29 -16.75 -10.93 -14.61
CA ARG A 29 -16.19 -12.18 -14.07
C ARG A 29 -15.19 -11.96 -12.94
N LEU A 30 -14.60 -10.76 -12.91
CA LEU A 30 -13.61 -10.34 -11.93
C LEU A 30 -14.23 -9.57 -10.77
N SER A 31 -15.47 -9.08 -10.88
CA SER A 31 -16.20 -8.41 -9.80
C SER A 31 -16.18 -9.22 -8.49
N GLY A 32 -15.72 -8.55 -7.44
CA GLY A 32 -15.57 -9.10 -6.11
C GLY A 32 -14.36 -10.01 -5.93
N ARG A 33 -13.48 -10.16 -6.92
CA ARG A 33 -12.24 -10.94 -6.80
C ARG A 33 -11.08 -10.10 -6.31
N ILE A 34 -10.19 -10.76 -5.57
CA ILE A 34 -8.83 -10.28 -5.34
C ILE A 34 -7.99 -10.76 -6.52
N LEU A 35 -7.19 -9.87 -7.09
CA LEU A 35 -6.28 -10.16 -8.20
C LEU A 35 -4.83 -9.99 -7.74
N LEU A 36 -3.96 -10.87 -8.23
CA LEU A 36 -2.52 -10.79 -8.03
C LEU A 36 -1.85 -10.58 -9.38
N GLN A 37 -1.12 -9.49 -9.54
CA GLN A 37 -0.31 -9.30 -10.73
C GLN A 37 0.88 -10.27 -10.71
N VAL A 38 0.97 -11.13 -11.72
CA VAL A 38 1.96 -12.23 -11.77
C VAL A 38 3.21 -11.89 -12.59
N GLU A 39 3.19 -10.79 -13.33
CA GLU A 39 4.28 -10.35 -14.23
C GLU A 39 5.06 -9.13 -13.68
N GLU A 40 4.74 -8.69 -12.46
CA GLU A 40 5.35 -7.56 -11.76
C GLU A 40 5.65 -7.94 -10.28
N ASN A 41 5.81 -6.97 -9.37
CA ASN A 41 6.21 -7.16 -7.96
C ASN A 41 5.19 -7.92 -7.07
N GLY A 42 4.22 -8.64 -7.63
CA GLY A 42 3.23 -9.41 -6.89
C GLY A 42 2.10 -8.57 -6.29
N GLU A 43 1.73 -7.47 -6.96
CA GLU A 43 0.74 -6.51 -6.46
C GLU A 43 -0.66 -7.11 -6.29
N ALA A 44 -1.32 -6.77 -5.19
CA ALA A 44 -2.68 -7.17 -4.89
C ALA A 44 -3.69 -6.07 -5.23
N TRP A 45 -4.81 -6.46 -5.84
CA TRP A 45 -5.89 -5.57 -6.24
C TRP A 45 -7.23 -6.19 -5.84
N TYR A 46 -8.23 -5.37 -5.53
CA TYR A 46 -9.60 -5.81 -5.37
C TYR A 46 -10.45 -5.18 -6.46
N VAL A 47 -11.27 -5.97 -7.13
CA VAL A 47 -12.26 -5.47 -8.10
C VAL A 47 -13.60 -5.39 -7.41
N ASP A 48 -14.19 -4.20 -7.38
CA ASP A 48 -15.47 -4.00 -6.75
C ASP A 48 -16.64 -4.55 -7.59
N GLN A 49 -17.85 -4.43 -7.04
CA GLN A 49 -19.07 -4.89 -7.70
C GLN A 49 -19.44 -4.04 -8.93
N ALA A 50 -18.84 -2.86 -9.09
CA ALA A 50 -18.98 -2.01 -10.27
C ALA A 50 -17.94 -2.35 -11.36
N GLY A 51 -17.00 -3.26 -11.07
CA GLY A 51 -15.95 -3.69 -12.00
C GLY A 51 -14.72 -2.78 -11.99
N ALA A 52 -14.60 -1.89 -11.01
CA ALA A 52 -13.44 -1.03 -10.83
C ALA A 52 -12.43 -1.67 -9.88
N ARG A 53 -11.13 -1.54 -10.19
CA ARG A 53 -10.06 -2.03 -9.32
C ARG A 53 -9.59 -0.95 -8.34
N THR A 54 -9.24 -1.41 -7.15
CA THR A 54 -8.55 -0.65 -6.11
C THR A 54 -7.29 -1.41 -5.74
N TYR A 55 -6.17 -0.67 -5.62
CA TYR A 55 -4.92 -1.24 -5.14
C TYR A 55 -5.08 -1.63 -3.68
N LEU A 56 -4.75 -2.86 -3.32
CA LEU A 56 -4.80 -3.34 -1.93
C LEU A 56 -3.49 -3.11 -1.18
N GLY A 57 -2.41 -2.73 -1.87
CA GLY A 57 -1.10 -2.56 -1.25
C GLY A 57 -0.62 -3.82 -0.54
N GLY A 58 0.11 -3.62 0.55
CA GLY A 58 0.48 -4.69 1.46
C GLY A 58 -0.71 -5.14 2.32
N PRO A 59 -0.54 -6.18 3.16
CA PRO A 59 -1.62 -6.72 3.97
C PRO A 59 -2.16 -5.77 5.04
N GLY A 60 -1.44 -4.69 5.36
CA GLY A 60 -1.94 -3.59 6.20
C GLY A 60 -2.83 -2.62 5.44
N ASP A 61 -2.45 -2.24 4.22
CA ASP A 61 -3.18 -1.31 3.36
C ASP A 61 -4.52 -1.91 2.91
N ALA A 62 -4.51 -3.22 2.70
CA ALA A 62 -5.72 -3.98 2.36
C ALA A 62 -6.80 -3.76 3.41
N LEU A 63 -6.47 -3.76 4.70
CA LEU A 63 -7.44 -3.51 5.77
C LEU A 63 -8.06 -2.10 5.69
N ALA A 64 -7.27 -1.08 5.33
CA ALA A 64 -7.76 0.29 5.19
C ALA A 64 -8.75 0.40 4.02
N VAL A 65 -8.37 -0.13 2.85
CA VAL A 65 -9.23 -0.20 1.67
C VAL A 65 -10.50 -1.02 1.96
N MET A 66 -10.35 -2.12 2.70
CA MET A 66 -11.45 -3.02 3.07
C MET A 66 -12.42 -2.39 4.07
N ARG A 67 -11.95 -1.52 4.97
CA ARG A 67 -12.82 -0.75 5.88
C ARG A 67 -13.61 0.32 5.16
N GLU A 68 -13.00 1.04 4.23
CA GLU A 68 -13.67 2.08 3.43
C GLU A 68 -14.78 1.48 2.54
N ARG A 69 -14.50 0.32 1.95
CA ARG A 69 -15.39 -0.32 0.97
C ARG A 69 -16.30 -1.40 1.58
N GLY A 70 -16.10 -1.69 2.86
CA GLY A 70 -16.82 -2.74 3.57
C GLY A 70 -18.29 -2.40 3.73
N LEU A 71 -19.16 -3.33 3.33
CA LEU A 71 -20.58 -3.24 3.66
C LEU A 71 -20.74 -3.52 5.16
N GLY A 72 -21.24 -2.54 5.90
CA GLY A 72 -21.56 -2.69 7.32
C GLY A 72 -22.52 -3.86 7.54
N VAL A 73 -22.19 -4.72 8.50
CA VAL A 73 -23.01 -5.87 8.89
C VAL A 73 -23.04 -6.02 10.40
N SER A 74 -24.22 -6.31 10.95
CA SER A 74 -24.40 -6.50 12.40
C SER A 74 -23.70 -7.78 12.86
N ASN A 75 -23.28 -7.84 14.13
CA ASN A 75 -22.71 -9.06 14.68
C ASN A 75 -23.71 -10.22 14.65
N ARG A 76 -25.00 -9.92 14.86
CA ARG A 76 -26.09 -10.89 14.77
C ARG A 76 -26.16 -11.52 13.37
N ASP A 77 -26.07 -10.72 12.31
CA ASP A 77 -26.12 -11.24 10.95
C ASP A 77 -24.87 -12.05 10.61
N LEU A 78 -23.67 -11.62 11.05
CA LEU A 78 -22.44 -12.40 10.88
C LEU A 78 -22.51 -13.76 11.56
N VAL A 79 -23.06 -13.84 12.77
CA VAL A 79 -23.30 -15.11 13.48
C VAL A 79 -24.31 -15.96 12.71
N ASN A 80 -25.40 -15.35 12.24
CA ASN A 80 -26.45 -16.05 11.49
C ASN A 80 -25.97 -16.60 10.14
N PHE A 81 -24.92 -16.02 9.55
CA PHE A 81 -24.32 -16.58 8.33
C PHE A 81 -23.67 -17.94 8.56
N ASN A 82 -23.30 -18.29 9.80
CA ASN A 82 -22.67 -19.56 10.14
C ASN A 82 -21.51 -19.93 9.17
N ALA A 83 -20.60 -18.97 8.97
CA ALA A 83 -19.48 -19.02 8.03
C ALA A 83 -19.80 -19.06 6.52
N LEU A 84 -21.08 -19.03 6.12
CA LEU A 84 -21.52 -18.97 4.72
C LEU A 84 -22.46 -17.78 4.47
N ALA A 85 -21.95 -16.77 3.76
CA ALA A 85 -22.74 -15.57 3.46
C ALA A 85 -23.87 -15.85 2.44
N PRO A 86 -24.96 -15.07 2.48
CA PRO A 86 -25.96 -15.04 1.41
C PRO A 86 -25.35 -14.76 0.04
N LYS A 87 -25.89 -15.35 -1.04
CA LYS A 87 -25.39 -15.18 -2.42
C LYS A 87 -25.19 -13.71 -2.83
N ARG A 88 -26.07 -12.81 -2.39
CA ARG A 88 -26.00 -11.36 -2.67
C ARG A 88 -24.74 -10.66 -2.12
N LEU A 89 -24.05 -11.31 -1.18
CA LEU A 89 -22.82 -10.81 -0.56
C LEU A 89 -21.54 -11.44 -1.15
N ALA A 90 -21.67 -12.36 -2.11
CA ALA A 90 -20.52 -13.00 -2.74
C ALA A 90 -19.56 -11.96 -3.34
N GLY A 91 -18.26 -12.08 -3.02
CA GLY A 91 -17.23 -11.16 -3.46
C GLY A 91 -17.24 -9.80 -2.77
N ARG A 92 -18.10 -9.56 -1.77
CA ARG A 92 -18.09 -8.31 -1.00
C ARG A 92 -17.12 -8.38 0.16
N ILE A 93 -16.64 -7.22 0.55
CA ILE A 93 -16.00 -7.01 1.84
C ILE A 93 -17.09 -6.61 2.84
N LEU A 94 -17.11 -7.21 4.01
CA LEU A 94 -18.06 -6.94 5.09
C LEU A 94 -17.32 -6.35 6.28
N LEU A 95 -17.92 -5.34 6.92
CA LEU A 95 -17.37 -4.69 8.10
C LEU A 95 -18.26 -4.97 9.31
N ALA A 96 -17.73 -5.65 10.32
CA ALA A 96 -18.44 -5.88 11.58
C ALA A 96 -18.47 -4.57 12.38
N VAL A 97 -19.62 -3.91 12.40
CA VAL A 97 -19.77 -2.57 12.99
C VAL A 97 -19.62 -2.54 14.52
N GLU A 98 -19.79 -3.69 15.18
CA GLU A 98 -19.83 -3.82 16.65
C GLU A 98 -18.61 -4.61 17.21
N LYS A 99 -17.66 -5.03 16.36
CA LYS A 99 -16.47 -5.79 16.76
C LYS A 99 -15.20 -5.08 16.28
N GLU A 100 -14.98 -3.87 16.78
CA GLU A 100 -13.79 -3.04 16.48
C GLU A 100 -13.53 -2.81 14.98
N GLY A 101 -14.58 -2.87 14.14
CA GLY A 101 -14.42 -2.72 12.69
C GLY A 101 -13.61 -3.84 12.05
N GLN A 102 -13.78 -5.08 12.54
CA GLN A 102 -13.23 -6.29 11.96
C GLN A 102 -13.80 -6.51 10.55
N ALA A 103 -12.91 -6.62 9.55
CA ALA A 103 -13.28 -6.82 8.15
C ALA A 103 -13.29 -8.32 7.77
N TYR A 104 -14.15 -8.69 6.82
CA TYR A 104 -14.24 -10.04 6.26
C TYR A 104 -14.37 -9.98 4.73
N TYR A 105 -13.63 -10.83 4.03
CA TYR A 105 -13.82 -11.06 2.59
C TYR A 105 -14.79 -12.23 2.41
N VAL A 106 -15.85 -12.03 1.61
CA VAL A 106 -16.75 -13.11 1.21
C VAL A 106 -16.24 -13.68 -0.10
N ASP A 107 -15.73 -14.90 -0.08
CA ASP A 107 -15.22 -15.55 -1.29
C ASP A 107 -16.36 -15.72 -2.33
N PRO A 108 -16.18 -15.26 -3.59
CA PRO A 108 -17.21 -15.28 -4.61
C PRO A 108 -17.74 -16.68 -4.92
N ASP A 109 -16.86 -17.68 -4.85
CA ASP A 109 -17.15 -19.04 -5.31
C ASP A 109 -17.79 -19.88 -4.18
N SER A 110 -17.21 -19.84 -2.98
CA SER A 110 -17.65 -20.63 -1.83
C SER A 110 -18.61 -19.89 -0.88
N ARG A 111 -18.69 -18.56 -0.97
CA ARG A 111 -19.39 -17.67 -0.02
C ARG A 111 -18.86 -17.73 1.41
N ARG A 112 -17.72 -18.37 1.63
CA ARG A 112 -17.10 -18.45 2.95
C ARG A 112 -16.56 -17.09 3.34
N LEU A 113 -16.73 -16.75 4.61
CA LEU A 113 -16.15 -15.54 5.19
C LEU A 113 -14.71 -15.82 5.59
N PHE A 114 -13.80 -14.96 5.14
CA PHE A 114 -12.40 -14.97 5.53
C PHE A 114 -12.06 -13.70 6.28
N SER A 115 -11.48 -13.84 7.46
CA SER A 115 -11.10 -12.71 8.31
C SER A 115 -9.99 -11.89 7.65
N LEU A 116 -10.12 -10.56 7.67
CA LEU A 116 -9.11 -9.62 7.18
C LEU A 116 -8.52 -8.77 8.30
N GLY A 117 -8.72 -9.17 9.56
CA GLY A 117 -8.47 -8.31 10.72
C GLY A 117 -7.01 -8.12 11.04
N ARG A 118 -6.19 -9.06 10.56
CA ARG A 118 -4.75 -9.05 10.79
C ARG A 118 -4.02 -9.14 9.45
N PRO A 119 -2.87 -8.46 9.30
CA PRO A 119 -2.07 -8.50 8.08
C PRO A 119 -1.77 -9.91 7.57
N GLU A 120 -1.46 -10.86 8.45
CA GLU A 120 -1.21 -12.25 8.06
C GLU A 120 -2.44 -12.95 7.48
N GLU A 121 -3.64 -12.61 7.96
CA GLU A 121 -4.89 -13.16 7.43
C GLU A 121 -5.18 -12.59 6.05
N ALA A 122 -5.02 -11.27 5.89
CA ALA A 122 -5.17 -10.59 4.61
C ALA A 122 -4.18 -11.12 3.55
N LEU A 123 -2.90 -11.30 3.93
CA LEU A 123 -1.88 -11.88 3.04
C LEU A 123 -2.22 -13.31 2.64
N LYS A 124 -2.66 -14.13 3.59
CA LYS A 124 -3.06 -15.52 3.33
C LYS A 124 -4.18 -15.58 2.30
N ILE A 125 -5.20 -14.73 2.45
CA ILE A 125 -6.34 -14.68 1.54
C ILE A 125 -5.90 -14.20 0.16
N MET A 126 -5.07 -13.16 0.08
CA MET A 126 -4.51 -12.70 -1.19
C MET A 126 -3.78 -13.84 -1.91
N ARG A 127 -2.97 -14.63 -1.20
CA ARG A 127 -2.23 -15.77 -1.80
C ARG A 127 -3.12 -16.95 -2.19
N GLU A 128 -4.10 -17.31 -1.36
CA GLU A 128 -4.93 -18.51 -1.55
C GLU A 128 -6.11 -18.28 -2.50
N ARG A 129 -6.61 -17.04 -2.58
CA ARG A 129 -7.83 -16.68 -3.32
C ARG A 129 -7.59 -15.67 -4.42
N GLY A 130 -6.42 -15.05 -4.43
CA GLY A 130 -6.01 -14.13 -5.48
C GLY A 130 -5.96 -14.82 -6.82
N LEU A 131 -6.70 -14.29 -7.79
CA LEU A 131 -6.62 -14.74 -9.16
C LEU A 131 -5.42 -14.06 -9.83
N GLY A 132 -4.51 -14.85 -10.38
CA GLY A 132 -3.39 -14.32 -11.16
C GLY A 132 -3.89 -13.51 -12.37
N ILE A 133 -3.28 -12.36 -12.62
CA ILE A 133 -3.60 -11.50 -13.76
C ILE A 133 -2.33 -10.91 -14.39
N SER A 134 -2.31 -10.84 -15.72
CA SER A 134 -1.20 -10.24 -16.49
C SER A 134 -1.21 -8.72 -16.38
N ASN A 135 -0.07 -8.09 -16.67
CA ASN A 135 0.06 -6.63 -16.71
C ASN A 135 -0.75 -6.03 -17.87
N GLN A 136 -0.96 -6.79 -18.93
CA GLN A 136 -1.80 -6.38 -20.05
C GLN A 136 -3.29 -6.40 -19.68
N ASP A 137 -3.74 -7.40 -18.93
CA ASP A 137 -5.15 -7.57 -18.58
C ASP A 137 -5.58 -6.66 -17.43
N ILE A 138 -4.72 -6.46 -16.43
CA ILE A 138 -5.02 -5.54 -15.32
C ILE A 138 -5.24 -4.11 -15.82
N LYS A 139 -4.53 -3.68 -16.87
CA LYS A 139 -4.69 -2.34 -17.50
C LYS A 139 -6.06 -2.14 -18.15
N LYS A 140 -6.75 -3.22 -18.53
CA LYS A 140 -8.11 -3.17 -19.08
C LYS A 140 -9.16 -2.92 -18.00
N ILE A 141 -8.83 -3.18 -16.73
CA ILE A 141 -9.73 -2.96 -15.61
C ILE A 141 -9.64 -1.49 -15.18
N PRO A 142 -10.76 -0.75 -15.19
CA PRO A 142 -10.76 0.66 -14.83
C PRO A 142 -10.34 0.81 -13.36
N ILE A 143 -9.41 1.73 -13.11
CA ILE A 143 -9.14 2.18 -11.74
C ILE A 143 -10.36 2.96 -11.28
N GLN A 144 -10.78 2.75 -10.03
CA GLN A 144 -11.92 3.46 -9.46
C GLN A 144 -11.67 4.97 -9.44
N LYS A 145 -12.33 5.72 -10.34
CA LYS A 145 -12.26 7.19 -10.40
C LYS A 145 -13.27 7.79 -9.42
N ASN A 146 -12.77 8.21 -8.27
CA ASN A 146 -13.30 9.18 -7.31
C ASN A 146 -12.43 9.06 -6.04
N GLU A 147 -11.22 9.62 -6.11
CA GLU A 147 -10.49 10.02 -4.91
C GLU A 147 -11.13 11.32 -4.41
N PRO A 148 -11.58 11.42 -3.15
CA PRO A 148 -11.57 12.71 -2.48
C PRO A 148 -10.10 12.99 -2.15
N GLY A 149 -9.45 13.81 -2.97
CA GLY A 149 -8.25 14.51 -2.52
C GLY A 149 -8.57 15.26 -1.23
N GLY A 150 -7.88 14.93 -0.15
CA GLY A 150 -7.69 15.84 0.97
C GLY A 150 -8.86 16.06 1.93
N GLN A 151 -9.62 15.04 2.32
CA GLN A 151 -10.34 15.09 3.61
C GLN A 151 -9.57 14.30 4.67
N LYS A 152 -8.82 15.02 5.52
CA LYS A 152 -8.28 14.50 6.78
C LYS A 152 -9.43 13.92 7.60
N TRP A 153 -9.42 12.61 7.85
CA TRP A 153 -10.27 12.01 8.89
C TRP A 153 -9.68 12.37 10.27
N PRO A 154 -10.50 12.67 11.29
CA PRO A 154 -10.03 13.03 12.62
C PRO A 154 -9.11 11.92 13.16
N ALA A 155 -8.02 12.34 13.79
CA ALA A 155 -7.20 11.45 14.60
C ALA A 155 -8.15 10.64 15.50
N GLY A 156 -8.22 9.32 15.27
CA GLY A 156 -8.64 8.40 16.32
C GLY A 156 -7.79 8.69 17.56
N PRO A 157 -8.35 8.56 18.77
CA PRO A 157 -7.84 9.22 19.97
C PRO A 157 -6.34 9.08 20.04
N ASP A 158 -5.67 10.24 20.08
CA ASP A 158 -4.27 10.37 20.39
C ASP A 158 -3.91 9.44 21.54
N SER A 159 -3.13 8.42 21.22
CA SER A 159 -2.02 8.04 22.07
C SER A 159 -0.72 8.51 21.39
N LEU A 160 -0.71 9.76 20.91
CA LEU A 160 0.49 10.47 20.44
C LEU A 160 1.27 11.07 21.62
N ALA A 161 1.73 10.22 22.53
CA ALA A 161 2.76 10.57 23.49
C ALA A 161 3.64 9.33 23.75
N GLY A 162 4.80 9.22 23.08
CA GLY A 162 5.85 8.31 23.52
C GLY A 162 6.66 7.52 22.47
N ILE A 163 6.37 7.60 21.17
CA ILE A 163 7.17 6.89 20.15
C ILE A 163 8.09 7.87 19.42
N ASP A 164 9.38 7.77 19.70
CA ASP A 164 10.44 8.54 19.06
C ASP A 164 10.88 7.84 17.75
N LEU A 165 10.31 8.29 16.62
CA LEU A 165 10.64 7.74 15.29
C LEU A 165 12.12 7.97 14.93
N PRO A 166 12.72 9.16 15.13
CA PRO A 166 14.16 9.34 14.97
C PRO A 166 15.01 8.33 15.77
N ALA A 167 14.65 8.01 17.00
CA ALA A 167 15.37 6.99 17.76
C ALA A 167 15.29 5.59 17.10
N ILE A 168 14.15 5.23 16.51
CA ILE A 168 13.99 3.97 15.77
C ILE A 168 14.82 3.97 14.48
N GLU A 169 14.88 5.09 13.75
CA GLU A 169 15.75 5.24 12.57
C GLU A 169 17.22 4.99 12.93
N ARG A 170 17.69 5.62 14.02
CA ARG A 170 19.07 5.46 14.51
C ARG A 170 19.34 4.05 15.00
N LYS A 171 18.37 3.40 15.64
CA LYS A 171 18.46 1.99 16.04
C LYS A 171 18.55 1.06 14.83
N ALA A 172 17.75 1.29 13.78
CA ALA A 172 17.80 0.52 12.54
C ALA A 172 19.16 0.69 11.84
N PHE A 173 19.69 1.91 11.81
CA PHE A 173 20.99 2.20 11.23
C PHE A 173 22.13 1.52 11.99
N ALA A 174 22.09 1.57 13.33
CA ALA A 174 23.05 0.87 14.18
C ALA A 174 23.03 -0.64 13.90
N ALA A 175 21.83 -1.24 13.82
CA ALA A 175 21.68 -2.67 13.54
C ALA A 175 22.24 -3.06 12.15
N VAL A 176 22.08 -2.21 11.13
CA VAL A 176 22.71 -2.42 9.81
C VAL A 176 24.24 -2.37 9.92
N ASN A 177 24.80 -1.42 10.66
CA ASN A 177 26.25 -1.32 10.85
C ASN A 177 26.80 -2.49 11.68
N GLU A 178 26.10 -2.93 12.72
CA GLU A 178 26.46 -4.15 13.47
C GLU A 178 26.50 -5.37 12.54
N TYR A 179 25.50 -5.53 11.67
CA TYR A 179 25.48 -6.60 10.69
C TYR A 179 26.66 -6.49 9.69
N ARG A 180 26.96 -5.29 9.17
CA ARG A 180 28.11 -5.06 8.28
C ARG A 180 29.44 -5.39 8.97
N LEU A 181 29.62 -4.92 10.20
CA LEU A 181 30.84 -5.17 10.99
C LEU A 181 31.01 -6.66 11.30
N SER A 182 29.93 -7.39 11.57
CA SER A 182 29.98 -8.84 11.79
C SER A 182 30.51 -9.64 10.59
N LEU A 183 30.47 -9.04 9.40
CA LEU A 183 30.97 -9.61 8.14
C LEU A 183 32.32 -9.01 7.72
N GLY A 184 32.96 -8.21 8.59
CA GLY A 184 34.26 -7.56 8.30
C GLY A 184 34.18 -6.37 7.34
N LEU A 185 32.98 -5.82 7.10
CA LEU A 185 32.81 -4.63 6.27
C LEU A 185 32.95 -3.34 7.10
N ALA A 186 33.34 -2.25 6.45
CA ALA A 186 33.37 -0.93 7.07
C ALA A 186 31.97 -0.46 7.47
N ALA A 187 31.86 0.18 8.64
CA ALA A 187 30.64 0.86 9.06
C ALA A 187 30.35 2.06 8.14
N LEU A 188 29.06 2.26 7.85
CA LEU A 188 28.55 3.42 7.14
C LEU A 188 28.52 4.64 8.08
N LEU A 189 28.75 5.82 7.53
CA LEU A 189 28.53 7.09 8.21
C LEU A 189 27.07 7.51 8.08
N TRP A 190 26.48 7.97 9.18
CA TRP A 190 25.13 8.54 9.15
C TRP A 190 25.17 9.91 8.46
N ASP A 191 24.26 10.12 7.50
CA ASP A 191 24.09 11.42 6.83
C ASP A 191 22.66 11.92 7.01
N ASP A 192 22.50 13.04 7.71
CA ASP A 192 21.19 13.64 8.01
C ASP A 192 20.44 14.09 6.74
N ARG A 193 21.16 14.43 5.66
CA ARG A 193 20.55 14.85 4.38
C ARG A 193 19.93 13.64 3.70
N ILE A 194 20.64 12.51 3.70
CA ILE A 194 20.11 11.23 3.20
C ILE A 194 18.91 10.78 4.03
N ALA A 195 19.00 10.87 5.36
CA ALA A 195 17.92 10.49 6.25
C ALA A 195 16.67 11.37 6.05
N ALA A 196 16.84 12.68 5.80
CA ALA A 196 15.73 13.58 5.51
C ALA A 196 14.97 13.19 4.23
N VAL A 197 15.68 12.89 3.14
CA VAL A 197 15.07 12.45 1.88
C VAL A 197 14.39 11.08 2.04
N ALA A 198 15.05 10.14 2.72
CA ALA A 198 14.47 8.84 3.03
C ALA A 198 13.19 8.96 3.87
N ARG A 199 13.15 9.91 4.82
CA ARG A 199 11.99 10.16 5.68
C ARG A 199 10.84 10.77 4.91
N ALA A 200 11.13 11.68 3.97
CA ALA A 200 10.12 12.24 3.07
C ALA A 200 9.48 11.12 2.21
N HIS A 201 10.28 10.20 1.67
CA HIS A 201 9.74 9.04 0.94
C HIS A 201 8.87 8.15 1.83
N SER A 202 9.36 7.83 3.03
CA SER A 202 8.60 7.04 4.01
C SER A 202 7.27 7.72 4.37
N ALA A 203 7.27 9.04 4.55
CA ALA A 203 6.08 9.81 4.85
C ALA A 203 5.11 9.89 3.66
N ASN A 204 5.62 9.86 2.43
CA ASN A 204 4.79 9.78 1.24
C ASN A 204 4.15 8.41 1.08
N MET A 205 4.88 7.32 1.36
CA MET A 205 4.33 5.96 1.42
C MET A 205 3.25 5.86 2.51
N ALA A 206 3.56 6.33 3.73
CA ALA A 206 2.64 6.31 4.87
C ALA A 206 1.41 7.22 4.69
N ALA A 207 1.47 8.20 3.79
CA ALA A 207 0.34 9.07 3.47
C ALA A 207 -0.40 8.64 2.19
N GLY A 208 -0.02 7.51 1.58
CA GLY A 208 -0.60 7.03 0.32
C GLY A 208 -0.36 7.94 -0.88
N ARG A 209 0.60 8.86 -0.82
CA ARG A 209 0.92 9.77 -1.94
C ARG A 209 1.71 9.08 -3.05
N VAL A 210 2.43 8.02 -2.68
CA VAL A 210 3.17 7.14 -3.59
C VAL A 210 2.94 5.70 -3.15
N SER A 211 3.04 4.77 -4.10
CA SER A 211 3.00 3.33 -3.80
C SER A 211 4.17 2.94 -2.89
N PHE A 212 3.98 1.89 -2.08
CA PHE A 212 5.10 1.28 -1.37
C PHE A 212 6.09 0.70 -2.38
N GLY A 213 7.33 1.16 -2.35
CA GLY A 213 8.33 0.73 -3.31
C GLY A 213 9.39 1.79 -3.57
N HIS A 214 10.04 1.66 -4.72
CA HIS A 214 11.16 2.49 -5.13
C HIS A 214 10.76 3.63 -6.08
N ASP A 215 9.47 3.87 -6.27
CA ASP A 215 8.96 4.94 -7.13
C ASP A 215 9.60 6.28 -6.75
N GLY A 216 10.11 7.00 -7.76
CA GLY A 216 10.82 8.26 -7.54
C GLY A 216 12.30 8.13 -7.14
N PHE A 217 12.90 6.93 -7.21
CA PHE A 217 14.29 6.74 -6.77
C PHE A 217 15.30 7.56 -7.59
N SER A 218 15.10 7.68 -8.91
CA SER A 218 15.97 8.51 -9.77
C SER A 218 15.93 9.98 -9.38
N GLU A 219 14.78 10.48 -8.96
CA GLU A 219 14.55 11.83 -8.48
C GLU A 219 15.22 12.05 -7.13
N ARG A 220 15.09 11.10 -6.19
CA ARG A 220 15.81 11.13 -4.91
C ARG A 220 17.33 11.09 -5.11
N PHE A 221 17.82 10.30 -6.07
CA PHE A 221 19.22 10.27 -6.44
C PHE A 221 19.67 11.64 -6.97
N GLY A 222 18.89 12.27 -7.86
CA GLY A 222 19.15 13.60 -8.38
C GLY A 222 19.13 14.69 -7.32
N GLU A 223 18.28 14.58 -6.30
CA GLU A 223 18.22 15.48 -5.15
C GLU A 223 19.45 15.33 -4.23
N LEU A 224 19.85 14.09 -3.94
CA LEU A 224 20.93 13.81 -3.00
C LEU A 224 22.33 13.98 -3.60
N SER A 225 22.52 13.70 -4.88
CA SER A 225 23.83 13.79 -5.55
C SER A 225 24.53 15.14 -5.37
N PRO A 226 23.89 16.30 -5.61
CA PRO A 226 24.54 17.60 -5.39
C PRO A 226 24.75 17.93 -3.90
N LEU A 227 23.98 17.31 -2.99
CA LEU A 227 24.09 17.54 -1.55
C LEU A 227 25.24 16.75 -0.94
N THR A 228 25.40 15.48 -1.33
CA THR A 228 26.36 14.55 -0.72
C THR A 228 27.64 14.40 -1.54
N GLY A 229 27.63 14.79 -2.82
CA GLY A 229 28.71 14.52 -3.77
C GLY A 229 28.74 13.08 -4.26
N ALA A 230 27.74 12.27 -3.90
CA ALA A 230 27.70 10.86 -4.22
C ALA A 230 27.53 10.61 -5.72
N ARG A 231 28.19 9.56 -6.20
CA ARG A 231 28.16 9.08 -7.59
C ARG A 231 27.48 7.72 -7.73
N ALA A 232 27.24 7.04 -6.61
CA ALA A 232 26.46 5.81 -6.57
C ALA A 232 25.55 5.81 -5.34
N MET A 233 24.32 5.31 -5.52
CA MET A 233 23.38 5.07 -4.42
C MET A 233 22.64 3.74 -4.63
N ALA A 234 22.08 3.24 -3.53
CA ALA A 234 21.09 2.18 -3.54
C ALA A 234 20.00 2.49 -2.51
N GLU A 235 18.85 1.84 -2.65
CA GLU A 235 17.73 1.99 -1.73
C GLU A 235 17.19 0.63 -1.30
N ASN A 236 16.88 0.54 -0.01
CA ASN A 236 16.05 -0.52 0.54
C ASN A 236 14.78 0.11 1.10
N VAL A 237 13.63 -0.51 0.85
CA VAL A 237 12.38 -0.14 1.51
C VAL A 237 11.83 -1.32 2.29
N ALA A 238 11.19 -1.04 3.41
CA ALA A 238 10.48 -2.05 4.19
C ALA A 238 9.27 -1.41 4.84
N TYR A 239 8.25 -2.22 5.14
CA TYR A 239 7.26 -1.85 6.12
C TYR A 239 7.06 -3.00 7.10
N ASN A 240 6.66 -2.66 8.32
CA ASN A 240 6.23 -3.65 9.29
C ASN A 240 5.11 -3.11 10.18
N SER A 241 4.31 -4.01 10.74
CA SER A 241 3.19 -3.69 11.65
C SER A 241 3.42 -4.29 13.03
N ASN A 242 2.93 -3.59 14.06
CA ASN A 242 2.86 -4.07 15.45
C ASN A 242 4.18 -4.67 15.98
N ALA A 243 5.31 -4.17 15.50
CA ALA A 243 6.61 -4.69 15.88
C ALA A 243 6.99 -4.15 17.25
N ALA A 244 7.28 -5.04 18.21
CA ALA A 244 7.89 -4.65 19.48
C ALA A 244 9.27 -4.00 19.27
N ASP A 245 9.97 -4.41 18.22
CA ASP A 245 11.21 -3.80 17.75
C ASP A 245 11.16 -3.55 16.22
N PRO A 246 10.60 -2.41 15.78
CA PRO A 246 10.44 -2.09 14.35
C PRO A 246 11.78 -2.03 13.61
N ALA A 247 12.84 -1.56 14.28
CA ALA A 247 14.18 -1.44 13.74
C ALA A 247 14.80 -2.80 13.42
N LYS A 248 14.79 -3.72 14.41
CA LYS A 248 15.32 -5.07 14.19
C LYS A 248 14.52 -5.80 13.11
N LYS A 249 13.19 -5.64 13.10
CA LYS A 249 12.34 -6.27 12.08
C LYS A 249 12.65 -5.77 10.67
N ALA A 250 12.91 -4.46 10.50
CA ALA A 250 13.35 -3.92 9.22
C ALA A 250 14.69 -4.51 8.76
N LEU A 251 15.68 -4.62 9.67
CA LEU A 251 16.95 -5.31 9.37
C LEU A 251 16.72 -6.76 8.93
N ASP A 252 15.95 -7.53 9.71
CA ASP A 252 15.65 -8.94 9.40
C ASP A 252 14.99 -9.07 8.02
N GLN A 253 14.09 -8.14 7.66
CA GLN A 253 13.44 -8.10 6.34
C GLN A 253 14.45 -7.81 5.22
N TRP A 254 15.38 -6.87 5.43
CA TRP A 254 16.39 -6.54 4.42
C TRP A 254 17.42 -7.66 4.24
N ILE A 255 17.97 -8.24 5.31
CA ILE A 255 19.02 -9.28 5.16
C ILE A 255 18.49 -10.59 4.56
N ASN A 256 17.19 -10.89 4.75
CA ASN A 256 16.56 -12.08 4.17
C ASN A 256 16.12 -11.89 2.70
N SER A 257 16.16 -10.66 2.17
CA SER A 257 15.97 -10.38 0.74
C SER A 257 17.32 -10.28 0.05
N GLU A 258 17.55 -11.04 -1.01
CA GLU A 258 18.85 -11.05 -1.71
C GLU A 258 19.22 -9.65 -2.24
N GLY A 259 18.27 -8.94 -2.85
CA GLY A 259 18.50 -7.59 -3.38
C GLY A 259 18.82 -6.58 -2.28
N HIS A 260 18.04 -6.56 -1.21
CA HIS A 260 18.28 -5.63 -0.09
C HIS A 260 19.57 -5.94 0.67
N ARG A 261 19.87 -7.23 0.86
CA ARG A 261 21.14 -7.67 1.45
C ARG A 261 22.31 -7.24 0.59
N ARG A 262 22.21 -7.36 -0.74
CA ARG A 262 23.27 -6.90 -1.66
C ARG A 262 23.56 -5.41 -1.49
N ASN A 263 22.54 -4.57 -1.31
CA ASN A 263 22.72 -3.15 -1.03
C ASN A 263 23.42 -2.91 0.32
N ILE A 264 22.99 -3.63 1.38
CA ILE A 264 23.63 -3.55 2.72
C ILE A 264 25.10 -3.96 2.68
N LEU A 265 25.49 -4.90 1.83
CA LEU A 265 26.88 -5.36 1.68
C LEU A 265 27.69 -4.53 0.68
N GLY A 266 27.06 -3.59 -0.01
CA GLY A 266 27.68 -2.78 -1.06
C GLY A 266 28.79 -1.87 -0.54
N ASP A 267 29.65 -1.44 -1.48
CA ASP A 267 30.78 -0.53 -1.25
C ASP A 267 30.30 0.93 -1.13
N TYR A 268 29.53 1.20 -0.09
CA TYR A 268 29.03 2.53 0.28
C TYR A 268 29.77 3.07 1.50
N THR A 269 29.81 4.39 1.64
CA THR A 269 30.52 5.08 2.72
C THR A 269 29.56 5.79 3.67
N ALA A 270 28.39 6.20 3.17
CA ALA A 270 27.35 6.87 3.95
C ALA A 270 25.98 6.22 3.74
N ALA A 271 25.10 6.37 4.72
CA ALA A 271 23.70 6.04 4.57
C ALA A 271 22.82 6.89 5.51
N GLY A 272 21.54 6.94 5.19
CA GLY A 272 20.50 7.51 6.03
C GLY A 272 19.27 6.61 6.01
N ILE A 273 18.58 6.53 7.15
CA ILE A 273 17.32 5.80 7.28
C ILE A 273 16.23 6.79 7.67
N GLY A 274 15.14 6.77 6.92
CA GLY A 274 13.94 7.52 7.22
C GLY A 274 12.81 6.59 7.63
N LEU A 275 11.98 7.06 8.55
CA LEU A 275 10.84 6.34 9.08
C LEU A 275 9.61 7.25 9.08
N ALA A 276 8.48 6.69 8.67
CA ALA A 276 7.17 7.28 8.93
C ALA A 276 6.21 6.22 9.47
N ARG A 277 5.14 6.67 10.11
CA ARG A 277 4.16 5.79 10.75
C ARG A 277 2.75 6.21 10.41
N GLU A 278 1.92 5.23 10.07
CA GLU A 278 0.47 5.37 9.92
C GLU A 278 -0.21 4.32 10.80
N GLY A 279 -0.89 4.75 11.87
CA GLY A 279 -1.50 3.82 12.83
C GLY A 279 -0.48 2.87 13.45
N SER A 280 -0.55 1.57 13.14
CA SER A 280 0.41 0.55 13.62
C SER A 280 1.52 0.21 12.63
N LEU A 281 1.48 0.81 11.43
CA LEU A 281 2.42 0.54 10.34
C LEU A 281 3.61 1.49 10.42
N TYR A 282 4.79 0.92 10.28
CA TYR A 282 6.06 1.62 10.13
C TYR A 282 6.55 1.43 8.70
N PHE A 283 6.88 2.53 8.03
CA PHE A 283 7.45 2.56 6.69
C PHE A 283 8.90 3.03 6.80
N PHE A 284 9.82 2.23 6.28
CA PHE A 284 11.25 2.47 6.29
C PHE A 284 11.76 2.66 4.87
N THR A 285 12.59 3.68 4.72
CA THR A 285 13.46 3.84 3.55
C THR A 285 14.88 3.95 4.05
N GLN A 286 15.79 3.15 3.51
CA GLN A 286 17.21 3.25 3.73
C GLN A 286 17.87 3.57 2.41
N ILE A 287 18.67 4.63 2.37
CA ILE A 287 19.44 5.03 1.19
C ILE A 287 20.93 4.95 1.54
N PHE A 288 21.71 4.34 0.66
CA PHE A 288 23.16 4.24 0.73
C PHE A 288 23.79 5.18 -0.30
N ALA A 289 24.96 5.73 0.01
CA ALA A 289 25.68 6.65 -0.86
C ALA A 289 27.19 6.39 -0.84
N ARG A 290 27.82 6.60 -2.00
CA ARG A 290 29.26 6.64 -2.22
C ARG A 290 29.64 7.83 -3.08
#